data_AF-A0A3B0P481-F1
#
_entry.id   AF-A0A3B0P481-F1
#
_cell.length_a   1.000
_cell.length_b   1.000
_cell.length_c   1.000
_cell.angle_alpha   90.00
_cell.angle_beta   90.00
_cell.angle_gamma   90.00
#
_symmetry.space_group_name_H-M   'P 1'
#
loop_
_entity.id
_entity.type
_entity.pdbx_description
1 polymer ?
#
loop_
_entity_poly.entity_id
_entity_poly.type
_entity_poly.pdbx_seq_one_letter_code
_entity_poly.pdbx_strand_id
1 'polypeptide(L)'
;MARALVDNLTSFSITKINNNLEIGQTLNLSRLDEKITTFYFNDKKAIKKVFDGIGYLNKKPFEFLIPEQKKKFQDYEAFADFAVFEVDFSQIKKLYASSNQKDVTAKYEEYDQKNFAQNLAKEITNDYANQTNKHIKFRKNSYLKDYKNIDYPLQGNNPSDLEYLYAVGW
;
A
#
# COMPACT_ATOMS: atom_id res chain seq x y z
N MET A 1 8.87 0.88 -10.16
CA MET A 1 7.40 0.73 -10.02
C MET A 1 6.64 1.96 -10.51
N ALA A 2 7.14 3.17 -10.29
CA ALA A 2 6.45 4.42 -10.63
C ALA A 2 6.23 4.66 -12.14
N ARG A 3 7.04 4.03 -13.00
CA ARG A 3 6.88 4.06 -14.46
C ARG A 3 5.90 3.02 -15.00
N ALA A 4 5.27 2.20 -14.15
CA ALA A 4 4.47 1.06 -14.60
C ALA A 4 3.16 1.45 -15.33
N LEU A 5 2.60 2.62 -15.05
CA LEU A 5 1.48 3.15 -15.82
C LEU A 5 1.99 3.95 -17.02
N VAL A 6 1.75 3.39 -18.20
CA VAL A 6 2.15 3.88 -19.52
C VAL A 6 0.91 4.01 -20.42
N ASP A 7 1.02 4.79 -21.49
CA ASP A 7 -0.10 5.08 -22.39
C ASP A 7 -0.71 3.83 -23.06
N ASN A 8 0.00 2.71 -23.09
CA ASN A 8 -0.47 1.44 -23.65
C ASN A 8 -0.93 0.43 -22.59
N LEU A 9 -1.23 0.85 -21.35
CA LEU A 9 -1.80 -0.03 -20.33
C LEU A 9 -3.10 -0.69 -20.84
N THR A 10 -3.13 -2.02 -20.88
CA THR A 10 -4.29 -2.82 -21.29
C THR A 10 -5.15 -3.26 -20.13
N SER A 11 -4.52 -3.58 -18.99
CA SER A 11 -5.17 -4.18 -17.83
C SER A 11 -4.33 -3.95 -16.59
N PHE A 12 -4.96 -4.02 -15.42
CA PHE A 12 -4.27 -4.03 -14.13
C PHE A 12 -4.92 -5.06 -13.21
N SER A 13 -4.20 -5.45 -12.15
CA SER A 13 -4.71 -6.37 -11.16
C SER A 13 -4.39 -5.91 -9.75
N ILE A 14 -5.28 -6.19 -8.81
CA ILE A 14 -5.09 -5.96 -7.38
C ILE A 14 -5.18 -7.30 -6.68
N THR A 15 -4.10 -7.70 -5.99
CA THR A 15 -4.09 -8.88 -5.13
C THR A 15 -4.23 -8.43 -3.68
N LYS A 16 -5.23 -8.95 -2.97
CA LYS A 16 -5.43 -8.70 -1.55
C LYS A 16 -5.48 -9.99 -0.74
N ILE A 17 -5.06 -9.89 0.50
CA ILE A 17 -5.40 -10.85 1.55
C ILE A 17 -6.88 -10.62 1.90
N ASN A 18 -7.65 -11.70 2.01
CA ASN A 18 -9.08 -11.65 2.32
C ASN A 18 -9.31 -11.14 3.75
N ASN A 19 -10.46 -10.51 3.98
CA ASN A 19 -10.76 -9.83 5.26
C ASN A 19 -10.82 -10.77 6.47
N ASN A 20 -10.97 -12.08 6.22
CA ASN A 20 -11.35 -13.09 7.20
C ASN A 20 -10.13 -13.80 7.79
N LEU A 21 -8.92 -13.27 7.60
CA LEU A 21 -7.68 -13.90 8.03
C LEU A 21 -7.46 -13.70 9.53
N GLU A 22 -7.26 -14.80 10.27
CA GLU A 22 -6.89 -14.76 11.69
C GLU A 22 -5.38 -14.64 11.88
N ILE A 23 -4.96 -14.14 13.05
CA ILE A 23 -3.55 -14.03 13.43
C ILE A 23 -2.95 -15.44 13.58
N GLY A 24 -1.73 -15.63 13.07
CA GLY A 24 -0.99 -16.90 13.17
C GLY A 24 -1.29 -17.91 12.05
N GLN A 25 -2.16 -17.57 11.11
CA GLN A 25 -2.40 -18.40 9.94
C GLN A 25 -1.25 -18.34 8.94
N THR A 26 -0.86 -19.51 8.40
CA THR A 26 0.10 -19.60 7.30
C THR A 26 -0.54 -19.18 5.98
N LEU A 27 0.20 -18.38 5.21
CA LEU A 27 -0.12 -18.00 3.83
C LEU A 27 0.75 -18.79 2.85
N ASN A 28 0.16 -19.21 1.74
CA ASN A 28 0.82 -19.85 0.61
C ASN A 28 1.14 -18.82 -0.48
N LEU A 29 1.71 -19.30 -1.59
CA LEU A 29 1.86 -18.49 -2.80
C LEU A 29 0.50 -17.90 -3.20
N SER A 30 0.47 -16.60 -3.54
CA SER A 30 -0.77 -15.84 -3.75
C SER A 30 -1.76 -16.47 -4.73
N ARG A 31 -1.28 -17.20 -5.74
CA ARG A 31 -2.12 -17.90 -6.72
C ARG A 31 -2.68 -19.24 -6.24
N LEU A 32 -2.10 -19.80 -5.17
CA LEU A 32 -2.41 -21.11 -4.58
C LEU A 32 -3.01 -20.99 -3.17
N ASP A 33 -3.38 -19.78 -2.77
CA ASP A 33 -3.96 -19.52 -1.46
C ASP A 33 -5.43 -19.07 -1.63
N GLU A 34 -6.33 -19.70 -0.89
CA GLU A 34 -7.75 -19.34 -0.85
C GLU A 34 -8.02 -18.11 0.02
N LYS A 35 -7.05 -17.72 0.86
CA LYS A 35 -7.08 -16.52 1.70
C LYS A 35 -6.60 -15.29 0.94
N ILE A 36 -6.20 -15.45 -0.32
CA ILE A 36 -5.75 -14.38 -1.19
C ILE A 36 -6.64 -14.36 -2.43
N THR A 37 -7.12 -13.17 -2.78
CA THR A 37 -7.92 -12.97 -4.01
C THR A 37 -7.22 -11.96 -4.89
N THR A 38 -7.09 -12.29 -6.18
CA THR A 38 -6.64 -11.35 -7.21
C THR A 38 -7.81 -10.92 -8.07
N PHE A 39 -8.01 -9.61 -8.14
CA PHE A 39 -8.99 -8.94 -8.98
C PHE A 39 -8.28 -8.45 -10.24
N TYR A 40 -8.84 -8.74 -11.40
CA TYR A 40 -8.31 -8.38 -12.70
C TYR A 40 -9.28 -7.42 -13.39
N PHE A 41 -8.72 -6.35 -13.94
CA PHE A 41 -9.47 -5.26 -14.55
C PHE A 41 -8.92 -4.95 -15.94
N ASN A 42 -9.82 -4.81 -16.91
CA ASN A 42 -9.48 -4.42 -18.29
C ASN A 42 -9.87 -2.96 -18.60
N ASP A 43 -10.46 -2.25 -17.64
CA ASP A 43 -10.90 -0.87 -17.78
C ASP A 43 -9.74 0.10 -17.51
N LYS A 44 -8.90 0.38 -18.52
CA LYS A 44 -7.76 1.31 -18.40
C LYS A 44 -8.12 2.66 -17.74
N LYS A 45 -9.31 3.19 -18.05
CA LYS A 45 -9.79 4.48 -17.52
C LYS A 45 -10.03 4.46 -16.01
N ALA A 46 -10.13 3.27 -15.41
CA ALA A 46 -10.33 3.10 -13.98
C ALA A 46 -9.05 3.31 -13.15
N ILE A 47 -7.87 3.44 -13.76
CA ILE A 47 -6.63 3.67 -13.01
C ILE A 47 -5.82 4.81 -13.63
N LYS A 48 -5.31 5.69 -12.78
CA LYS A 48 -4.39 6.75 -13.20
C LYS A 48 -3.28 6.95 -12.17
N LYS A 49 -2.13 7.41 -12.65
CA LYS A 49 -1.03 7.88 -11.79
C LYS A 49 -1.29 9.34 -11.44
N VAL A 50 -1.36 9.65 -10.15
CA VAL A 50 -1.60 11.03 -9.68
C VAL A 50 -0.32 11.71 -9.22
N PHE A 51 0.69 10.94 -8.83
CA PHE A 51 1.99 11.44 -8.42
C PHE A 51 3.07 10.40 -8.68
N ASP A 52 4.27 10.85 -9.00
CA ASP A 52 5.49 10.05 -8.91
C ASP A 52 6.70 10.83 -8.42
N GLY A 53 7.63 10.12 -7.80
CA GLY A 53 8.97 10.55 -7.50
C GLY A 53 9.93 9.55 -8.14
N ILE A 54 10.52 9.92 -9.28
CA ILE A 54 11.38 9.04 -10.06
C ILE A 54 12.69 9.77 -10.35
N GLY A 55 13.78 9.23 -9.82
CA GLY A 55 15.11 9.79 -10.07
C GLY A 55 15.92 9.98 -8.80
N TYR A 56 17.13 10.48 -8.99
CA TYR A 56 17.96 10.90 -7.89
C TYR A 56 17.41 12.17 -7.25
N LEU A 57 17.54 12.27 -5.93
CA LEU A 57 17.22 13.50 -5.21
C LEU A 57 18.13 14.64 -5.69
N ASN A 58 17.59 15.86 -5.71
CA ASN A 58 18.36 17.06 -6.06
C ASN A 58 19.42 17.43 -5.00
N LYS A 59 19.34 16.80 -3.82
CA LYS A 59 20.28 16.96 -2.71
C LYS A 59 20.84 15.61 -2.33
N LYS A 60 22.12 15.58 -1.97
CA LYS A 60 22.78 14.34 -1.55
C LYS A 60 22.32 13.94 -0.14
N PRO A 61 22.11 12.65 0.14
CA PRO A 61 21.68 12.17 1.46
C PRO A 61 22.57 12.67 2.60
N PHE A 62 23.89 12.78 2.35
CA PHE A 62 24.85 13.21 3.37
C PHE A 62 24.59 14.63 3.88
N GLU A 63 23.93 15.50 3.11
CA GLU A 63 23.65 16.87 3.52
C GLU A 63 22.81 16.94 4.81
N PHE A 64 21.99 15.91 5.03
CA PHE A 64 21.10 15.75 6.18
C PHE A 64 21.70 14.97 7.36
N LEU A 65 22.93 14.47 7.22
CA LEU A 65 23.58 13.63 8.24
C LEU A 65 24.47 14.42 9.19
N ILE A 66 24.84 13.84 10.33
CA ILE A 66 25.84 14.39 11.26
C ILE A 66 27.26 14.34 10.66
N PRO A 67 28.21 15.17 11.11
CA PRO A 67 29.53 15.34 10.47
C PRO A 67 30.30 14.02 10.20
N GLU A 68 30.31 13.10 11.15
CA GLU A 68 31.00 11.81 11.05
C GLU A 68 30.40 10.95 9.92
N GLN A 69 29.08 11.01 9.76
CA GLN A 69 28.34 10.32 8.72
C GLN A 69 28.48 11.01 7.37
N LYS A 70 28.61 12.34 7.32
CA LYS A 70 28.81 13.08 6.06
C LYS A 70 30.01 12.55 5.29
N LYS A 71 31.15 12.41 5.97
CA LYS A 71 32.39 11.89 5.37
C LYS A 71 32.24 10.44 4.92
N LYS A 72 31.58 9.61 5.74
CA LYS A 72 31.37 8.18 5.45
C LYS A 72 30.48 7.94 4.23
N PHE A 73 29.49 8.82 4.01
CA PHE A 73 28.45 8.63 2.99
C PHE A 73 28.48 9.67 1.86
N GLN A 74 29.59 10.40 1.68
CA GLN A 74 29.72 11.50 0.71
C GLN A 74 29.47 11.07 -0.76
N ASP A 75 29.79 9.82 -1.08
CA ASP A 75 29.72 9.26 -2.44
C ASP A 75 28.38 8.56 -2.72
N TYR A 76 27.47 8.50 -1.75
CA TYR A 76 26.17 7.86 -1.90
C TYR A 76 25.12 8.86 -2.36
N GLU A 77 24.22 8.38 -3.21
CA GLU A 77 23.05 9.09 -3.72
C GLU A 77 21.77 8.40 -3.25
N ALA A 78 20.65 9.13 -3.23
CA ALA A 78 19.33 8.55 -2.99
C ALA A 78 18.52 8.59 -4.28
N PHE A 79 18.00 7.42 -4.67
CA PHE A 79 17.07 7.27 -5.79
C PHE A 79 15.66 7.02 -5.25
N ALA A 80 14.71 7.85 -5.67
CA ALA A 80 13.29 7.63 -5.40
C ALA A 80 12.66 6.81 -6.53
N ASP A 81 11.90 5.78 -6.16
CA ASP A 81 10.97 5.06 -7.04
C ASP A 81 9.63 4.92 -6.31
N PHE A 82 8.85 5.99 -6.36
CA PHE A 82 7.57 6.08 -5.67
C PHE A 82 6.49 6.57 -6.63
N ALA A 83 5.29 6.01 -6.51
CA ALA A 83 4.11 6.53 -7.20
C ALA A 83 2.85 6.36 -6.36
N VAL A 84 1.92 7.28 -6.58
CA VAL A 84 0.55 7.20 -6.08
C VAL A 84 -0.37 6.95 -7.26
N PHE A 85 -1.20 5.92 -7.12
CA PHE A 85 -2.23 5.58 -8.08
C PHE A 85 -3.60 5.85 -7.49
N GLU A 86 -4.50 6.35 -8.32
CA GLU A 86 -5.92 6.44 -8.01
C GLU A 86 -6.65 5.40 -8.85
N VAL A 87 -7.56 4.65 -8.20
CA VAL A 87 -8.46 3.71 -8.86
C VAL A 87 -9.89 4.22 -8.72
N ASP A 88 -10.53 4.53 -9.84
CA ASP A 88 -11.94 4.91 -9.93
C ASP A 88 -12.79 3.67 -10.21
N PHE A 89 -13.34 3.09 -9.15
CA PHE A 89 -14.21 1.91 -9.22
C PHE A 89 -15.51 2.14 -10.01
N SER A 90 -15.93 3.40 -10.22
CA SER A 90 -17.13 3.71 -11.04
C SER A 90 -16.92 3.46 -12.53
N GLN A 91 -15.65 3.42 -12.99
CA GLN A 91 -15.30 3.12 -14.38
C GLN A 91 -15.22 1.61 -14.66
N ILE A 92 -15.31 0.76 -13.63
CA ILE A 92 -15.16 -0.69 -13.76
C ILE A 92 -16.51 -1.28 -14.13
N LYS A 93 -16.58 -1.87 -15.33
CA LYS A 93 -17.82 -2.47 -15.86
C LYS A 93 -17.83 -3.98 -15.75
N LYS A 94 -16.65 -4.60 -15.76
CA LYS A 94 -16.44 -6.03 -15.66
C LYS A 94 -15.19 -6.29 -14.84
N LEU A 95 -15.24 -7.31 -14.00
CA LEU A 95 -14.08 -7.81 -13.26
C LEU A 95 -13.95 -9.30 -13.49
N TYR A 96 -12.73 -9.82 -13.34
CA TYR A 96 -12.49 -11.24 -13.13
C TYR A 96 -11.79 -11.38 -11.78
N ALA A 97 -12.24 -12.31 -10.95
CA ALA A 97 -11.63 -12.56 -9.66
C ALA A 97 -11.18 -14.02 -9.56
N SER A 98 -9.94 -14.22 -9.11
CA SER A 98 -9.38 -15.55 -8.90
C SER A 98 -8.79 -15.71 -7.51
N SER A 99 -9.06 -16.86 -6.91
CA SER A 99 -8.49 -17.27 -5.62
C SER A 99 -8.19 -18.76 -5.66
N ASN A 100 -6.99 -19.15 -5.24
CA ASN A 100 -6.50 -20.54 -5.35
C ASN A 100 -6.77 -21.18 -6.73
N GLN A 101 -6.44 -20.45 -7.81
CA GLN A 101 -6.69 -20.80 -9.22
C GLN A 101 -8.16 -21.04 -9.62
N LYS A 102 -9.12 -20.75 -8.75
CA LYS A 102 -10.55 -20.87 -9.04
C LYS A 102 -11.11 -19.52 -9.44
N ASP A 103 -12.07 -19.54 -10.37
CA ASP A 103 -12.92 -18.37 -10.64
C ASP A 103 -13.86 -18.16 -9.47
N VAL A 104 -13.82 -16.96 -8.89
CA VAL A 104 -14.67 -16.53 -7.77
C VAL A 104 -15.44 -15.25 -8.10
N THR A 105 -15.49 -14.88 -9.38
CA THR A 105 -16.10 -13.63 -9.88
C THR A 105 -17.54 -13.47 -9.43
N ALA A 106 -18.33 -14.55 -9.46
CA ALA A 106 -19.74 -14.56 -9.06
C ALA A 106 -19.99 -13.94 -7.67
N LYS A 107 -19.06 -14.11 -6.71
CA LYS A 107 -19.16 -13.54 -5.35
C LYS A 107 -19.25 -12.01 -5.34
N TYR A 108 -18.73 -11.36 -6.38
CA TYR A 108 -18.64 -9.91 -6.50
C TYR A 108 -19.62 -9.35 -7.54
N GLU A 109 -20.21 -10.22 -8.38
CA GLU A 109 -21.30 -9.86 -9.30
C GLU A 109 -22.66 -9.78 -8.60
N GLU A 110 -22.80 -10.43 -7.45
CA GLU A 110 -24.01 -10.41 -6.60
C GLU A 110 -24.23 -9.07 -5.86
N TYR A 111 -23.28 -8.13 -5.95
CA TYR A 111 -23.50 -6.78 -5.44
C TYR A 111 -24.61 -6.08 -6.24
N ASP A 112 -25.60 -5.50 -5.55
CA ASP A 112 -26.66 -4.68 -6.15
C ASP A 112 -26.05 -3.74 -7.20
N GLN A 113 -26.51 -3.85 -8.45
CA GLN A 113 -25.95 -3.12 -9.60
C GLN A 113 -25.89 -1.61 -9.35
N LYS A 114 -26.77 -1.07 -8.48
CA LYS A 114 -26.77 0.35 -8.10
C LYS A 114 -25.56 0.76 -7.26
N ASN A 115 -24.98 -0.16 -6.49
CA ASN A 115 -23.89 0.10 -5.55
C ASN A 115 -22.63 -0.73 -5.83
N PHE A 116 -22.53 -1.35 -7.00
CA PHE A 116 -21.40 -2.21 -7.38
C PHE A 116 -20.04 -1.55 -7.13
N ALA A 117 -19.83 -0.32 -7.61
CA ALA A 117 -18.57 0.41 -7.45
C ALA A 117 -18.21 0.64 -5.97
N GLN A 118 -19.19 1.00 -5.14
CA GLN A 118 -19.00 1.23 -3.71
C GLN A 118 -18.68 -0.08 -2.99
N ASN A 119 -19.41 -1.16 -3.29
CA ASN A 119 -19.19 -2.46 -2.67
C ASN A 119 -17.83 -3.04 -3.07
N LEU A 120 -17.43 -2.89 -4.33
CA LEU A 120 -16.11 -3.31 -4.81
C LEU A 120 -14.99 -2.51 -4.15
N ALA A 121 -15.14 -1.18 -4.04
CA ALA A 121 -14.18 -0.34 -3.34
C ALA A 121 -14.06 -0.75 -1.86
N LYS A 122 -15.19 -0.96 -1.18
CA LYS A 122 -15.23 -1.45 0.20
C LYS A 122 -14.54 -2.80 0.33
N GLU A 123 -14.83 -3.75 -0.55
CA GLU A 123 -14.22 -5.07 -0.53
C GLU A 123 -12.70 -4.98 -0.71
N ILE A 124 -12.23 -4.29 -1.75
CA ILE A 124 -10.79 -4.24 -2.08
C ILE A 124 -9.99 -3.46 -1.05
N THR A 125 -10.57 -2.43 -0.44
CA THR A 125 -9.91 -1.59 0.57
C THR A 125 -10.14 -2.05 2.01
N ASN A 126 -10.75 -3.22 2.22
CA ASN A 126 -11.08 -3.74 3.55
C ASN A 126 -11.94 -2.76 4.38
N ASP A 127 -12.86 -2.08 3.70
CA ASP A 127 -13.72 -1.02 4.25
C ASP A 127 -12.94 0.10 4.94
N TYR A 128 -11.71 0.38 4.49
CA TYR A 128 -10.80 1.30 5.15
C TYR A 128 -11.43 2.67 5.41
N ALA A 129 -12.25 3.18 4.48
CA ALA A 129 -12.98 4.45 4.65
C ALA A 129 -13.80 4.51 5.95
N ASN A 130 -14.40 3.39 6.36
CA ASN A 130 -15.22 3.28 7.57
C ASN A 130 -14.43 2.78 8.81
N GLN A 131 -13.17 2.37 8.65
CA GLN A 131 -12.29 1.93 9.75
C GLN A 131 -11.47 3.07 10.32
N THR A 132 -12.12 4.07 10.92
CA THR A 132 -11.46 5.30 11.43
C THR A 132 -10.34 5.04 12.43
N ASN A 133 -10.44 3.96 13.22
CA ASN A 133 -9.41 3.51 14.14
C ASN A 133 -8.16 2.93 13.44
N LYS A 134 -8.28 2.51 12.17
CA LYS A 134 -7.19 2.00 11.33
C LYS A 134 -6.62 3.06 10.39
N HIS A 135 -7.22 4.24 10.32
CA HIS A 135 -6.73 5.31 9.45
C HIS A 135 -5.30 5.69 9.83
N ILE A 136 -4.45 5.77 8.81
CA ILE A 136 -3.10 6.31 8.91
C ILE A 136 -3.21 7.73 9.45
N LYS A 137 -2.42 8.02 10.49
CA LYS A 137 -2.31 9.34 11.09
C LYS A 137 -0.90 9.85 10.85
N PHE A 138 -0.79 11.04 10.27
CA PHE A 138 0.50 11.73 10.20
C PHE A 138 0.80 12.39 11.53
N ARG A 139 2.03 12.21 12.02
CA ARG A 139 2.48 12.91 13.21
C ARG A 139 2.76 14.36 12.88
N LYS A 140 2.36 15.25 13.79
CA LYS A 140 2.71 16.67 13.73
C LYS A 140 4.22 16.89 13.89
N ASN A 141 4.88 16.05 14.69
CA ASN A 141 6.29 16.15 15.02
C ASN A 141 7.06 14.92 14.51
N SER A 142 8.25 15.14 13.95
CA SER A 142 9.13 14.09 13.47
C SER A 142 9.86 13.40 14.63
N TYR A 143 10.05 12.08 14.52
CA TYR A 143 10.87 11.30 15.45
C TYR A 143 12.33 11.75 15.47
N LEU A 144 12.82 12.44 14.42
CA LEU A 144 14.15 13.05 14.44
C LEU A 144 14.31 14.14 15.50
N LYS A 145 13.20 14.71 16.00
CA LYS A 145 13.19 15.74 17.05
C LYS A 145 12.80 15.19 18.42
N ASP A 146 12.07 14.07 18.47
CA ASP A 146 11.60 13.45 19.70
C ASP A 146 11.56 11.92 19.56
N TYR A 147 12.63 11.27 20.04
CA TYR A 147 12.84 9.83 19.93
C TYR A 147 12.15 9.02 21.02
N LYS A 148 11.67 9.65 22.11
CA LYS A 148 11.25 8.95 23.34
C LYS A 148 10.17 7.89 23.11
N ASN A 149 9.28 8.10 22.15
CA ASN A 149 8.16 7.21 21.89
C ASN A 149 8.50 6.02 20.96
N ILE A 150 9.71 6.01 20.38
CA ILE A 150 10.24 4.91 19.57
C ILE A 150 11.54 4.33 20.15
N ASP A 151 12.06 4.92 21.23
CA ASP A 151 13.21 4.47 21.99
C ASP A 151 12.76 3.47 23.06
N TYR A 152 12.51 2.23 22.63
CA TYR A 152 12.11 1.15 23.52
C TYR A 152 13.14 0.03 23.55
N PRO A 153 13.31 -0.64 24.70
CA PRO A 153 14.27 -1.72 24.82
C PRO A 153 13.83 -2.92 23.98
N LEU A 154 14.79 -3.51 23.24
CA LEU A 154 14.54 -4.72 22.42
C LEU A 154 14.20 -5.97 23.26
N GLN A 155 14.40 -5.91 24.58
CA GLN A 155 14.03 -6.93 25.55
C GLN A 155 13.40 -6.28 26.78
N GLY A 156 12.27 -6.84 27.25
CA GLY A 156 11.55 -6.37 28.43
C GLY A 156 10.07 -6.10 28.16
N ASN A 157 9.38 -5.54 29.14
CA ASN A 157 7.98 -5.13 28.99
C ASN A 157 7.92 -3.84 28.16
N ASN A 158 7.27 -3.95 27.03
CA ASN A 158 7.02 -2.88 26.11
C ASN A 158 5.90 -1.95 26.63
N PRO A 159 6.04 -0.62 26.56
CA PRO A 159 4.97 0.31 26.91
C PRO A 159 3.69 0.05 26.09
N SER A 160 2.53 0.20 26.73
CA SER A 160 1.23 -0.03 26.06
C SER A 160 0.89 1.04 25.01
N ASP A 161 1.61 2.16 25.02
CA ASP A 161 1.50 3.31 24.12
C ASP A 161 2.58 3.32 23.03
N LEU A 162 3.24 2.18 22.78
CA LEU A 162 4.23 2.05 21.72
C LEU A 162 3.67 2.42 20.35
N GLU A 163 4.47 3.23 19.66
CA GLU A 163 4.14 3.72 18.34
C GLU A 163 4.90 2.91 17.30
N TYR A 164 4.18 2.13 16.51
CA TYR A 164 4.76 1.45 15.37
C TYR A 164 5.04 2.48 14.27
N LEU A 165 6.24 2.45 13.70
CA LEU A 165 6.70 3.40 12.69
C LEU A 165 5.78 3.37 11.46
N TYR A 166 5.01 4.43 11.24
CA TYR A 166 4.22 4.63 10.02
C TYR A 166 4.99 5.56 9.09
N ALA A 167 5.44 5.01 7.95
CA ALA A 167 6.09 5.66 6.82
C ALA A 167 6.92 6.92 7.16
N VAL A 168 8.22 6.72 7.38
CA VAL A 168 9.19 7.83 7.34
C VAL A 168 9.31 8.34 5.91
N GLY A 169 8.49 9.34 5.56
CA GLY A 169 8.79 10.25 4.47
C GLY A 169 9.94 11.16 4.90
N TRP A 170 10.97 11.25 4.08
CA TRP A 170 12.08 12.18 4.24
C TRP A 170 11.65 13.61 3.89
#